data_AF-A0A358XR81-F1
#
_entry.id   AF-A0A358XR81-F1
#
_cell.length_a   1.000
_cell.length_b   1.000
_cell.length_c   1.000
_cell.angle_alpha   90.00
_cell.angle_beta   90.00
_cell.angle_gamma   90.00
#
_symmetry.space_group_name_H-M   'P 1'
#
loop_
_entity.id
_entity.type
_entity.pdbx_description
1 polymer ?
#
loop_
_entity_poly.entity_id
_entity_poly.type
_entity_poly.pdbx_seq_one_letter_code
_entity_poly.pdbx_strand_id
1 'polypeptide(L)'
;YPDWLWKIRKKNKDFTKQYFGVDGLNVPGVLTLNGDPMGGWIQYSLSPTIGAWAAQHFYWQWKYSMDKTFLKEQAYPYIMESATYLKNITTLKNERRYLPLSSSPEYNDNSVSAWFDNWTNFDLSLAHFLFQAATEVSTAMCKPQEAENWLKCKAQLPHYATDETGLQVAVNLPMKHSHRHMSPYMAIYPLDLLDINNPQ
;
A
#
# COMPACT_ATOMS: atom_id res chain seq x y z
N TYR A 1 -17.01 5.54 5.71
CA TYR A 1 -15.86 4.62 5.85
C TYR A 1 -14.60 5.36 6.29
N PRO A 2 -14.13 6.45 5.62
CA PRO A 2 -13.02 7.28 6.11
C PRO A 2 -13.21 7.81 7.54
N ASP A 3 -14.42 8.20 7.94
CA ASP A 3 -14.69 8.62 9.33
C ASP A 3 -14.36 7.54 10.38
N TRP A 4 -14.62 6.27 10.06
CA TRP A 4 -14.33 5.16 10.96
C TRP A 4 -12.83 4.89 11.02
N LEU A 5 -12.15 4.84 9.86
CA LEU A 5 -10.69 4.73 9.79
C LEU A 5 -10.00 5.88 10.54
N TRP A 6 -10.54 7.09 10.45
CA TRP A 6 -10.07 8.26 11.18
C TRP A 6 -10.22 8.09 12.69
N LYS A 7 -11.37 7.60 13.16
CA LYS A 7 -11.63 7.33 14.59
C LYS A 7 -10.64 6.31 15.18
N ILE A 8 -10.29 5.26 14.43
CA ILE A 8 -9.35 4.22 14.91
C ILE A 8 -7.87 4.53 14.62
N ARG A 9 -7.58 5.65 13.96
CA ARG A 9 -6.23 6.04 13.51
C ARG A 9 -5.19 5.98 14.62
N LYS A 10 -5.51 6.44 15.84
CA LYS A 10 -4.56 6.39 16.97
C LYS A 10 -4.13 4.96 17.30
N LYS A 11 -5.09 4.03 17.39
CA LYS A 11 -4.82 2.61 17.65
C LYS A 11 -4.01 1.97 16.52
N ASN A 12 -4.31 2.33 15.28
CA ASN A 12 -3.53 1.86 14.12
C ASN A 12 -2.09 2.37 14.14
N LYS A 13 -1.83 3.62 14.58
CA LYS A 13 -0.46 4.10 14.81
C LYS A 13 0.24 3.33 15.94
N ASP A 14 -0.47 3.03 17.02
CA ASP A 14 0.08 2.26 18.15
C ASP A 14 0.42 0.83 17.74
N PHE A 15 -0.48 0.17 17.00
CA PHE A 15 -0.23 -1.13 16.36
C PHE A 15 1.00 -1.06 15.45
N THR A 16 1.09 -0.04 14.59
CA THR A 16 2.20 0.12 13.65
C THR A 16 3.53 0.19 14.39
N LYS A 17 3.58 1.01 15.45
CA LYS A 17 4.77 1.16 16.27
C LYS A 17 5.12 -0.13 17.01
N GLN A 18 4.12 -0.82 17.57
CA GLN A 18 4.31 -2.04 18.34
C GLN A 18 4.76 -3.21 17.47
N TYR A 19 4.14 -3.41 16.30
CA TYR A 19 4.36 -4.58 15.46
C TYR A 19 5.51 -4.41 14.47
N PHE A 20 5.61 -3.25 13.81
CA PHE A 20 6.64 -2.98 12.81
C PHE A 20 7.84 -2.18 13.36
N GLY A 21 7.77 -1.67 14.60
CA GLY A 21 8.87 -0.97 15.26
C GLY A 21 9.15 0.45 14.75
N VAL A 22 8.41 0.93 13.74
CA VAL A 22 8.65 2.23 13.07
C VAL A 22 7.48 3.19 13.25
N ASP A 23 7.72 4.47 13.02
CA ASP A 23 6.67 5.49 13.04
C ASP A 23 5.89 5.53 11.71
N GLY A 24 4.64 5.98 11.80
CA GLY A 24 3.70 6.16 10.68
C GLY A 24 2.39 5.42 10.94
N LEU A 25 1.67 5.07 9.87
CA LEU A 25 0.35 4.46 9.95
C LEU A 25 0.21 3.24 9.01
N ASN A 26 -0.05 2.08 9.59
CA ASN A 26 -0.57 0.89 8.93
C ASN A 26 -1.85 0.44 9.64
N VAL A 27 -2.65 -0.37 8.95
CA VAL A 27 -3.90 -0.94 9.48
C VAL A 27 -3.74 -2.46 9.51
N PRO A 28 -4.17 -3.17 10.57
CA PRO A 28 -4.23 -4.63 10.51
C PRO A 28 -5.16 -5.08 9.38
N GLY A 29 -4.85 -6.19 8.70
CA GLY A 29 -5.73 -6.76 7.68
C GLY A 29 -7.00 -7.41 8.26
N VAL A 30 -6.94 -7.82 9.54
CA VAL A 30 -8.12 -8.22 10.32
C VAL A 30 -8.11 -7.45 11.63
N LEU A 31 -9.20 -6.75 11.94
CA LEU A 31 -9.31 -5.89 13.11
C LEU A 31 -10.72 -5.88 13.68
N THR A 32 -10.83 -5.57 14.97
CA THR A 32 -12.11 -5.32 15.63
C THR A 32 -12.71 -4.00 15.17
N LEU A 33 -13.98 -3.75 15.53
CA LEU A 33 -14.64 -2.46 15.31
C LEU A 33 -13.88 -1.28 15.94
N ASN A 34 -13.10 -1.55 16.99
CA ASN A 34 -12.31 -0.54 17.69
C ASN A 34 -10.91 -0.35 17.09
N GLY A 35 -10.50 -1.08 16.05
CA GLY A 35 -9.16 -0.95 15.48
C GLY A 35 -8.09 -1.85 16.08
N ASP A 36 -8.46 -2.80 16.94
CA ASP A 36 -7.50 -3.72 17.54
C ASP A 36 -7.19 -4.88 16.57
N PRO A 37 -5.91 -5.24 16.34
CA PRO A 37 -5.56 -6.35 15.46
C PRO A 37 -6.18 -7.65 15.96
N MET A 38 -6.72 -8.45 15.03
CA MET A 38 -7.21 -9.79 15.29
C MET A 38 -6.26 -10.84 14.71
N GLY A 39 -6.38 -12.08 15.21
CA GLY A 39 -5.63 -13.22 14.70
C GLY A 39 -6.03 -13.60 13.26
N GLY A 40 -5.27 -14.52 12.70
CA GLY A 40 -5.37 -14.96 11.30
C GLY A 40 -3.99 -15.38 10.81
N TRP A 41 -3.86 -15.69 9.53
CA TRP A 41 -2.53 -15.92 8.96
C TRP A 41 -1.82 -14.59 8.78
N ILE A 42 -0.65 -14.45 9.40
CA ILE A 42 0.07 -13.18 9.58
C ILE A 42 0.30 -12.45 8.25
N GLN A 43 0.50 -13.21 7.17
CA GLN A 43 0.68 -12.75 5.81
C GLN A 43 -0.40 -11.75 5.38
N TYR A 44 -1.67 -12.03 5.69
CA TYR A 44 -2.76 -11.11 5.39
C TYR A 44 -3.24 -10.35 6.62
N SER A 45 -3.29 -10.98 7.81
CA SER A 45 -3.92 -10.36 8.98
C SER A 45 -3.10 -9.22 9.57
N LEU A 46 -1.77 -9.25 9.42
CA LEU A 46 -0.84 -8.20 9.83
C LEU A 46 0.02 -7.76 8.64
N SER A 47 -0.59 -7.72 7.44
CA SER A 47 0.10 -7.35 6.20
C SER A 47 0.75 -5.96 6.29
N PRO A 48 1.94 -5.78 5.69
CA PRO A 48 2.67 -4.53 5.76
C PRO A 48 2.07 -3.41 4.90
N THR A 49 1.06 -3.65 4.08
CA THR A 49 0.60 -2.69 3.05
C THR A 49 -0.87 -2.31 3.13
N ILE A 50 -1.66 -2.86 4.07
CA ILE A 50 -3.10 -2.57 4.17
C ILE A 50 -3.36 -1.08 4.42
N GLY A 51 -2.48 -0.38 5.12
CA GLY A 51 -2.55 1.08 5.29
C GLY A 51 -2.53 1.84 3.97
N ALA A 52 -1.80 1.36 2.97
CA ALA A 52 -1.80 1.92 1.62
C ALA A 52 -3.17 1.77 0.94
N TRP A 53 -3.80 0.59 1.09
CA TRP A 53 -5.12 0.34 0.53
C TRP A 53 -6.20 1.16 1.27
N ALA A 54 -6.14 1.22 2.60
CA ALA A 54 -7.04 2.03 3.40
C ALA A 54 -6.94 3.53 3.05
N ALA A 55 -5.72 4.03 2.80
CA ALA A 55 -5.48 5.41 2.38
C ALA A 55 -6.13 5.75 1.02
N GLN A 56 -6.41 4.75 0.17
CA GLN A 56 -7.11 4.95 -1.09
C GLN A 56 -8.48 5.59 -0.91
N HIS A 57 -9.21 5.22 0.15
CA HIS A 57 -10.54 5.77 0.39
C HIS A 57 -10.51 7.25 0.76
N PHE A 58 -9.47 7.70 1.45
CA PHE A 58 -9.23 9.12 1.70
C PHE A 58 -8.84 9.86 0.42
N TYR A 59 -7.95 9.25 -0.37
CA TYR A 59 -7.54 9.80 -1.66
C TYR A 59 -8.72 10.00 -2.61
N TRP A 60 -9.57 8.98 -2.78
CA TRP A 60 -10.75 9.06 -3.63
C TRP A 60 -11.78 10.05 -3.10
N GLN A 61 -12.09 10.04 -1.81
CA GLN A 61 -13.03 11.02 -1.27
C GLN A 61 -12.56 12.45 -1.54
N TRP A 62 -11.26 12.73 -1.39
CA TRP A 62 -10.70 14.01 -1.81
C TRP A 62 -10.77 14.22 -3.32
N LYS A 63 -10.31 13.27 -4.14
CA LYS A 63 -10.24 13.44 -5.61
C LYS A 63 -11.60 13.69 -6.26
N TYR A 64 -12.65 13.01 -5.81
CA TYR A 64 -13.99 13.18 -6.37
C TYR A 64 -14.70 14.44 -5.87
N SER A 65 -14.43 14.88 -4.63
CA SER A 65 -15.05 16.09 -4.08
C SER A 65 -14.26 17.37 -4.34
N MET A 66 -12.94 17.24 -4.51
CA MET A 66 -11.95 18.31 -4.46
C MET A 66 -12.08 19.22 -3.23
N ASP A 67 -12.62 18.69 -2.12
CA ASP A 67 -12.82 19.43 -0.87
C ASP A 67 -11.47 19.76 -0.21
N LYS A 68 -11.17 21.06 -0.13
CA LYS A 68 -9.92 21.58 0.46
C LYS A 68 -9.84 21.37 1.96
N THR A 69 -10.96 21.41 2.67
CA THR A 69 -11.02 21.16 4.11
C THR A 69 -10.76 19.69 4.38
N PHE A 70 -11.45 18.79 3.67
CA PHE A 70 -11.20 17.35 3.79
C PHE A 70 -9.76 16.97 3.40
N LEU A 71 -9.21 17.59 2.34
CA LEU A 71 -7.79 17.43 1.99
C LEU A 71 -6.89 17.76 3.16
N LYS A 72 -7.00 18.97 3.70
CA LYS A 72 -6.12 19.50 4.74
C LYS A 72 -6.24 18.72 6.05
N GLU A 73 -7.46 18.39 6.45
CA GLU A 73 -7.75 17.88 7.78
C GLU A 73 -7.71 16.35 7.87
N GLN A 74 -7.97 15.64 6.77
CA GLN A 74 -8.08 14.19 6.79
C GLN A 74 -7.22 13.49 5.72
N ALA A 75 -7.42 13.80 4.44
CA ALA A 75 -6.79 13.02 3.38
C ALA A 75 -5.26 13.17 3.38
N TYR A 76 -4.76 14.41 3.39
CA TYR A 76 -3.33 14.69 3.46
C TYR A 76 -2.67 14.03 4.69
N PRO A 77 -3.10 14.27 5.94
CA PRO A 77 -2.43 13.67 7.09
C PRO A 77 -2.51 12.13 7.13
N TYR A 78 -3.60 11.51 6.65
CA TYR A 78 -3.71 10.05 6.63
C TYR A 78 -2.78 9.42 5.58
N ILE A 79 -2.75 9.97 4.36
CA ILE A 79 -1.88 9.49 3.28
C ILE A 79 -0.41 9.69 3.64
N MET A 80 -0.05 10.84 4.21
CA MET A 80 1.31 11.16 4.60
C MET A 80 1.87 10.24 5.68
N GLU A 81 1.08 9.93 6.70
CA GLU A 81 1.50 8.96 7.74
C GLU A 81 1.64 7.55 7.19
N SER A 82 0.75 7.15 6.28
CA SER A 82 0.80 5.84 5.64
C SER A 82 2.05 5.72 4.75
N ALA A 83 2.32 6.74 3.94
CA ALA A 83 3.49 6.81 3.06
C ALA A 83 4.80 6.84 3.86
N THR A 84 4.81 7.56 5.00
CA THR A 84 5.94 7.60 5.92
C THR A 84 6.23 6.21 6.50
N TYR A 85 5.20 5.50 6.97
CA TYR A 85 5.36 4.14 7.46
C TYR A 85 5.93 3.21 6.37
N LEU A 86 5.33 3.21 5.16
CA LEU A 86 5.79 2.33 4.08
C LEU A 86 7.24 2.64 3.67
N LYS A 87 7.62 3.91 3.67
CA LYS A 87 9.01 4.34 3.45
C LYS A 87 9.95 3.83 4.55
N ASN A 88 9.50 3.79 5.81
CA ASN A 88 10.31 3.37 6.96
C ASN A 88 10.54 1.86 7.06
N ILE A 89 9.61 1.04 6.58
CA ILE A 89 9.78 -0.43 6.55
C ILE A 89 10.53 -0.93 5.30
N THR A 90 10.68 -0.07 4.29
CA THR A 90 11.38 -0.41 3.06
C THR A 90 12.82 0.09 3.09
N THR A 91 13.71 -0.62 2.40
CA THR A 91 15.14 -0.30 2.32
C THR A 91 15.56 -0.04 0.88
N LEU A 92 16.65 0.71 0.68
CA LEU A 92 17.25 0.88 -0.64
C LEU A 92 18.38 -0.14 -0.85
N LYS A 93 18.34 -0.83 -1.98
CA LYS A 93 19.40 -1.72 -2.47
C LYS A 93 19.64 -1.37 -3.94
N ASN A 94 20.86 -0.99 -4.31
CA ASN A 94 21.21 -0.57 -5.68
C ASN A 94 20.21 0.45 -6.26
N GLU A 95 19.94 1.50 -5.49
CA GLU A 95 18.98 2.58 -5.82
C GLU A 95 17.50 2.17 -5.96
N ARG A 96 17.17 0.87 -5.83
CA ARG A 96 15.80 0.37 -5.85
C ARG A 96 15.29 0.11 -4.43
N ARG A 97 14.00 0.39 -4.22
CA ARG A 97 13.30 0.22 -2.95
C ARG A 97 12.77 -1.20 -2.83
N TYR A 98 13.05 -1.83 -1.70
CA TYR A 98 12.72 -3.21 -1.39
C TYR A 98 11.94 -3.32 -0.08
N LEU A 99 10.92 -4.18 -0.06
CA LEU A 99 10.16 -4.55 1.13
C LEU A 99 10.72 -5.87 1.69
N PRO A 100 11.25 -5.92 2.93
CA PRO A 100 11.89 -7.10 3.50
C PRO A 100 11.11 -8.40 3.42
N LEU A 101 9.79 -8.34 3.57
CA LEU A 101 8.91 -9.48 3.54
C LEU A 101 7.60 -9.06 2.89
N SER A 102 7.27 -9.70 1.76
CA SER A 102 6.05 -9.43 1.00
C SER A 102 5.17 -10.67 0.96
N SER A 103 3.87 -10.51 0.72
CA SER A 103 2.96 -11.63 0.52
C SER A 103 1.86 -11.30 -0.47
N SER A 104 1.24 -12.33 -1.04
CA SER A 104 -0.01 -12.20 -1.79
C SER A 104 -1.09 -12.84 -0.94
N PRO A 105 -2.14 -12.09 -0.53
CA PRO A 105 -3.14 -12.56 0.41
C PRO A 105 -3.64 -13.97 0.09
N GLU A 106 -3.42 -14.89 1.04
CA GLU A 106 -3.94 -16.26 1.05
C GLU A 106 -3.52 -17.17 -0.12
N TYR A 107 -2.59 -16.75 -1.00
CA TYR A 107 -2.21 -17.53 -2.19
C TYR A 107 -1.50 -18.85 -1.87
N ASN A 108 -0.63 -18.85 -0.85
CA ASN A 108 0.12 -20.03 -0.38
C ASN A 108 -0.29 -20.43 1.04
N ASP A 109 -1.51 -20.09 1.45
CA ASP A 109 -2.08 -20.37 2.77
C ASP A 109 -1.17 -19.96 3.96
N ASN A 110 -1.34 -20.59 5.12
CA ASN A 110 -0.49 -20.37 6.30
C ASN A 110 0.82 -21.16 6.22
N SER A 111 1.65 -20.86 5.23
CA SER A 111 2.93 -21.53 5.03
C SER A 111 4.10 -20.54 4.96
N VAL A 112 5.31 -21.07 5.13
CA VAL A 112 6.54 -20.27 4.96
C VAL A 112 6.67 -19.77 3.52
N SER A 113 6.22 -20.55 2.53
CA SER A 113 6.26 -20.16 1.12
C SER A 113 5.26 -19.05 0.77
N ALA A 114 4.40 -18.62 1.69
CA ALA A 114 3.56 -17.44 1.52
C ALA A 114 4.32 -16.11 1.71
N TRP A 115 5.56 -16.18 2.17
CA TRP A 115 6.45 -15.04 2.26
C TRP A 115 7.41 -14.99 1.09
N PHE A 116 7.63 -13.79 0.57
CA PHE A 116 8.50 -13.52 -0.57
C PHE A 116 9.60 -12.52 -0.19
N ASP A 117 10.83 -12.85 -0.62
CA ASP A 117 12.02 -11.99 -0.50
C ASP A 117 12.11 -10.95 -1.64
N ASN A 118 11.03 -10.79 -2.41
CA ASN A 118 10.83 -9.78 -3.44
C ASN A 118 9.39 -9.31 -3.34
N TRP A 119 9.08 -8.15 -3.92
CA TRP A 119 7.72 -7.67 -3.98
C TRP A 119 6.79 -8.69 -4.66
N THR A 120 5.67 -8.99 -4.02
CA THR A 120 4.48 -9.45 -4.75
C THR A 120 3.89 -8.28 -5.51
N ASN A 121 3.21 -8.55 -6.64
CA ASN A 121 2.55 -7.47 -7.37
C ASN A 121 1.45 -6.79 -6.52
N PHE A 122 0.82 -7.52 -5.59
CA PHE A 122 -0.12 -6.95 -4.61
C PHE A 122 0.49 -5.80 -3.80
N ASP A 123 1.57 -6.09 -3.07
CA ASP A 123 2.23 -5.09 -2.22
C ASP A 123 2.87 -3.97 -3.07
N LEU A 124 3.42 -4.32 -4.23
CA LEU A 124 4.04 -3.35 -5.13
C LEU A 124 3.03 -2.35 -5.71
N SER A 125 1.84 -2.82 -6.13
CA SER A 125 0.80 -1.92 -6.63
C SER A 125 0.35 -0.95 -5.55
N LEU A 126 0.15 -1.44 -4.33
CA LEU A 126 -0.20 -0.60 -3.18
C LEU A 126 0.88 0.45 -2.86
N ALA A 127 2.16 0.08 -2.99
CA ALA A 127 3.26 1.01 -2.81
C ALA A 127 3.31 2.10 -3.89
N HIS A 128 3.15 1.72 -5.17
CA HIS A 128 3.09 2.66 -6.29
C HIS A 128 1.93 3.64 -6.12
N PHE A 129 0.75 3.14 -5.77
CA PHE A 129 -0.43 3.96 -5.48
C PHE A 129 -0.14 4.95 -4.35
N LEU A 130 0.36 4.48 -3.21
CA LEU A 130 0.49 5.32 -2.02
C LEU A 130 1.50 6.45 -2.23
N PHE A 131 2.65 6.19 -2.85
CA PHE A 131 3.63 7.25 -3.11
C PHE A 131 3.15 8.22 -4.20
N GLN A 132 2.38 7.75 -5.19
CA GLN A 132 1.71 8.64 -6.15
C GLN A 132 0.69 9.54 -5.43
N ALA A 133 -0.20 8.96 -4.62
CA ALA A 133 -1.21 9.70 -3.86
C ALA A 133 -0.54 10.73 -2.94
N ALA A 134 0.53 10.38 -2.23
CA ALA A 134 1.31 11.28 -1.39
C ALA A 134 1.89 12.47 -2.18
N THR A 135 2.39 12.21 -3.39
CA THR A 135 2.89 13.25 -4.30
C THR A 135 1.79 14.23 -4.67
N GLU A 136 0.62 13.72 -5.04
CA GLU A 136 -0.51 14.54 -5.49
C GLU A 136 -1.13 15.37 -4.38
N VAL A 137 -1.35 14.79 -3.19
CA VAL A 137 -1.89 15.56 -2.05
C VAL A 137 -0.88 16.60 -1.56
N SER A 138 0.43 16.31 -1.61
CA SER A 138 1.47 17.29 -1.28
C SER A 138 1.48 18.45 -2.27
N THR A 139 1.31 18.17 -3.56
CA THR A 139 1.20 19.19 -4.61
C THR A 139 -0.03 20.07 -4.38
N ALA A 140 -1.20 19.46 -4.12
CA ALA A 140 -2.45 20.17 -3.84
C ALA A 140 -2.40 21.00 -2.54
N MET A 141 -1.54 20.60 -1.59
CA MET A 141 -1.24 21.35 -0.37
C MET A 141 -0.14 22.43 -0.56
N CYS A 142 0.29 22.68 -1.80
CA CYS A 142 1.36 23.62 -2.16
C CYS A 142 2.70 23.33 -1.46
N LYS A 143 3.05 22.04 -1.35
CA LYS A 143 4.31 21.54 -0.75
C LYS A 143 5.20 20.86 -1.80
N PRO A 144 5.79 21.62 -2.74
CA PRO A 144 6.51 21.06 -3.90
C PRO A 144 7.72 20.20 -3.52
N GLN A 145 8.50 20.60 -2.52
CA GLN A 145 9.66 19.81 -2.09
C GLN A 145 9.27 18.45 -1.49
N GLU A 146 8.14 18.41 -0.79
CA GLU A 146 7.59 17.19 -0.22
C GLU A 146 7.04 16.27 -1.32
N ALA A 147 6.34 16.84 -2.31
CA ALA A 147 5.89 16.14 -3.49
C ALA A 147 7.05 15.50 -4.27
N GLU A 148 8.14 16.24 -4.51
CA GLU A 148 9.34 15.72 -5.18
C GLU A 148 9.96 14.53 -4.42
N ASN A 149 10.02 14.60 -3.09
CA ASN A 149 10.53 13.52 -2.26
C ASN A 149 9.69 12.24 -2.38
N TRP A 150 8.37 12.35 -2.45
CA TRP A 150 7.47 11.20 -2.66
C TRP A 150 7.56 10.66 -4.08
N LEU A 151 7.66 11.53 -5.07
CA LEU A 151 7.88 11.13 -6.46
C LEU A 151 9.18 10.34 -6.61
N LYS A 152 10.25 10.76 -5.93
CA LYS A 152 11.51 10.01 -5.83
C LYS A 152 11.29 8.64 -5.16
N CYS A 153 10.52 8.56 -4.08
CA CYS A 153 10.21 7.27 -3.44
C CYS A 153 9.47 6.32 -4.38
N LYS A 154 8.52 6.84 -5.18
CA LYS A 154 7.81 6.09 -6.22
C LYS A 154 8.77 5.59 -7.30
N ALA A 155 9.64 6.46 -7.82
CA ALA A 155 10.60 6.13 -8.88
C ALA A 155 11.63 5.06 -8.45
N GLN A 156 11.87 4.90 -7.14
CA GLN A 156 12.73 3.86 -6.60
C GLN A 156 12.07 2.47 -6.60
N LEU A 157 10.75 2.35 -6.73
CA LEU A 157 10.08 1.05 -6.81
C LEU A 157 10.44 0.34 -8.13
N PRO A 158 10.53 -1.00 -8.13
CA PRO A 158 10.76 -1.76 -9.35
C PRO A 158 9.52 -1.77 -10.26
N HIS A 159 9.70 -2.26 -11.49
CA HIS A 159 8.61 -2.61 -12.38
C HIS A 159 7.85 -3.83 -11.84
N TYR A 160 6.59 -3.99 -12.26
CA TYR A 160 5.80 -5.17 -11.92
C TYR A 160 6.43 -6.44 -12.48
N ALA A 161 6.26 -7.55 -11.75
CA ALA A 161 6.64 -8.87 -12.25
C ALA A 161 5.67 -9.30 -13.34
N THR A 162 6.19 -9.56 -14.55
CA THR A 162 5.40 -9.97 -15.71
C THR A 162 6.07 -11.12 -16.46
N ASP A 163 5.26 -11.87 -17.20
CA ASP A 163 5.69 -12.86 -18.19
C ASP A 163 4.79 -12.81 -19.43
N GLU A 164 4.91 -13.78 -20.33
CA GLU A 164 4.10 -13.89 -21.55
C GLU A 164 2.58 -13.98 -21.30
N THR A 165 2.16 -14.30 -20.08
CA THR A 165 0.75 -14.38 -19.67
C THR A 165 0.24 -13.12 -18.95
N GLY A 166 1.12 -12.16 -18.67
CA GLY A 166 0.79 -10.88 -18.03
C GLY A 166 1.36 -10.75 -16.61
N LEU A 167 0.59 -10.11 -15.71
CA LEU A 167 1.01 -9.86 -14.33
C LEU A 167 1.13 -11.16 -13.53
N GLN A 168 2.30 -11.38 -12.92
CA GLN A 168 2.59 -12.50 -12.04
C GLN A 168 2.14 -12.24 -10.59
N VAL A 169 2.06 -13.27 -9.75
CA VAL A 169 1.80 -13.12 -8.30
C VAL A 169 2.98 -12.45 -7.61
N ALA A 170 4.18 -12.97 -7.91
CA ALA A 170 5.47 -12.46 -7.46
C ALA A 170 6.52 -12.77 -8.53
N VAL A 171 7.74 -12.26 -8.36
CA VAL A 171 8.86 -12.54 -9.28
C VAL A 171 9.01 -14.06 -9.48
N ASN A 172 8.96 -14.51 -10.74
CA ASN A 172 9.06 -15.92 -11.15
C ASN A 172 7.92 -16.83 -10.64
N LEU A 173 6.77 -16.26 -10.27
CA LEU A 173 5.60 -17.00 -9.84
C LEU A 173 4.35 -16.53 -10.60
N PRO A 174 4.00 -17.16 -11.74
CA PRO A 174 2.73 -16.92 -12.40
C PRO A 174 1.54 -17.41 -11.54
N MET A 175 0.34 -17.00 -11.93
CA MET A 175 -0.91 -17.55 -11.39
C MET A 175 -1.06 -19.01 -11.86
N LYS A 176 -0.64 -19.97 -11.03
CA LYS A 176 -0.56 -21.40 -11.40
C LYS A 176 -1.90 -22.13 -11.33
N HIS A 177 -2.86 -21.58 -10.60
CA HIS A 177 -4.17 -22.18 -10.38
C HIS A 177 -5.20 -21.07 -10.16
N SER A 178 -6.48 -21.43 -10.29
CA SER A 178 -7.55 -20.50 -9.93
C SER A 178 -7.52 -20.22 -8.42
N HIS A 179 -7.44 -18.95 -8.06
CA HIS A 179 -7.46 -18.49 -6.69
C HIS A 179 -8.51 -17.39 -6.52
N ARG A 180 -9.18 -17.33 -5.37
CA ARG A 180 -10.29 -16.38 -5.14
C ARG A 180 -9.84 -14.93 -5.10
N HIS A 181 -8.58 -14.69 -4.68
CA HIS A 181 -8.01 -13.35 -4.64
C HIS A 181 -7.33 -13.01 -5.95
N MET A 182 -7.74 -11.87 -6.51
CA MET A 182 -7.16 -11.25 -7.70
C MET A 182 -6.10 -10.21 -7.33
N SER A 183 -5.45 -10.39 -6.17
CA SER A 183 -4.47 -9.47 -5.58
C SER A 183 -3.31 -9.06 -6.50
N PRO A 184 -2.79 -9.91 -7.40
CA PRO A 184 -1.74 -9.50 -8.35
C PRO A 184 -2.19 -8.39 -9.33
N TYR A 185 -3.50 -8.20 -9.50
CA TYR A 185 -4.10 -7.31 -10.49
C TYR A 185 -4.57 -5.98 -9.89
N MET A 186 -4.19 -5.68 -8.64
CA MET A 186 -4.56 -4.45 -7.94
C MET A 186 -4.19 -3.16 -8.71
N ALA A 187 -3.10 -3.19 -9.49
CA ALA A 187 -2.69 -2.07 -10.35
C ALA A 187 -3.72 -1.72 -11.44
N ILE A 188 -4.57 -2.67 -11.83
CA ILE A 188 -5.69 -2.43 -12.77
C ILE A 188 -6.85 -1.83 -11.97
N TYR A 189 -7.35 -2.57 -11.00
CA TYR A 189 -8.46 -2.14 -10.14
C TYR A 189 -8.25 -2.65 -8.71
N PRO A 190 -8.48 -1.83 -7.67
CA PRO A 190 -9.04 -0.48 -7.72
C PRO A 190 -8.01 0.63 -7.97
N LEU A 191 -6.72 0.35 -8.09
CA LEU A 191 -5.71 1.40 -7.95
C LEU A 191 -5.54 2.28 -9.19
N ASP A 192 -6.05 1.87 -10.35
CA ASP A 192 -6.02 2.63 -11.61
C ASP A 192 -4.60 3.15 -11.96
N LEU A 193 -3.62 2.25 -11.87
CA LEU A 193 -2.21 2.55 -12.12
C LEU A 193 -1.77 2.18 -13.54
N LEU A 194 -2.54 1.34 -14.23
CA LEU A 194 -2.27 0.91 -15.60
C LEU A 194 -3.30 1.53 -16.53
N ASP A 195 -2.82 2.24 -17.55
CA ASP A 195 -3.66 2.90 -18.56
C ASP A 195 -3.60 2.13 -19.87
N ILE A 196 -4.75 1.67 -20.36
CA ILE A 196 -4.85 0.95 -21.63
C ILE A 196 -4.48 1.82 -22.85
N ASN A 197 -4.56 3.14 -22.72
CA ASN A 197 -4.17 4.07 -23.78
C ASN A 197 -2.66 4.36 -23.77
N ASN A 198 -1.95 3.94 -22.72
CA ASN A 198 -0.51 4.09 -22.57
C ASN A 198 0.12 2.78 -22.06
N PRO A 199 0.12 1.72 -22.88
CA PRO A 199 0.68 0.43 -22.49
C PRO A 199 2.19 0.58 -22.24
N GLN A 200 2.62 0.30 -21.00
CA GLN A 200 4.03 0.24 -20.60
C GLN A 200 4.55 -1.19 -20.54
#